data_AF-A0A1M6R1A9-F1
#
_entry.id   AF-A0A1M6R1A9-F1
#
_cell.length_a   1.000
_cell.length_b   1.000
_cell.length_c   1.000
_cell.angle_alpha   90.00
_cell.angle_beta   90.00
_cell.angle_gamma   90.00
#
_symmetry.space_group_name_H-M   'P 1'
#
loop_
_entity.id
_entity.type
_entity.pdbx_description
1 polymer ?
#
loop_
_entity_poly.entity_id
_entity_poly.type
_entity_poly.pdbx_seq_one_letter_code
_entity_poly.pdbx_strand_id
1 'polypeptide(L)'
;MKTIYEANDAILEFDEEKTTLYITWKGEVSETSVIKVLSLAAKASYLTDTIHWLIDRRQLESYEAEARIWVKNDFIDKVGKELIQKTDKIAAVMSDSAMAQVSSNVLIDLIVEQNPNIAFKEFDMVLPASNWLIGSVEETKEEPKKKKGFFSRK
;
A
#
# COMPACT_ATOMS: atom_id res chain seq x y z
N MET A 1 6.03 -16.35 0.58
CA MET A 1 4.73 -15.64 0.66
C MET A 1 3.65 -16.59 1.18
N LYS A 2 2.89 -16.16 2.19
CA LYS A 2 1.83 -16.95 2.83
C LYS A 2 0.54 -16.13 2.94
N THR A 3 -0.56 -16.66 2.43
CA THR A 3 -1.89 -16.06 2.62
C THR A 3 -2.32 -16.20 4.07
N ILE A 4 -2.63 -15.07 4.71
CA ILE A 4 -3.10 -14.98 6.10
C ILE A 4 -4.63 -14.90 6.13
N TYR A 5 -5.20 -14.17 5.17
CA TYR A 5 -6.65 -13.95 5.07
C TYR A 5 -7.05 -13.73 3.61
N GLU A 6 -8.21 -14.25 3.25
CA GLU A 6 -8.82 -14.07 1.94
C GLU A 6 -10.33 -13.95 2.10
N ALA A 7 -10.89 -12.94 1.43
CA ALA A 7 -12.30 -12.66 1.26
C ALA A 7 -12.54 -12.17 -0.17
N ASN A 8 -13.81 -11.97 -0.53
CA ASN A 8 -14.18 -11.53 -1.88
C ASN A 8 -13.61 -10.14 -2.22
N ASP A 9 -13.50 -9.26 -1.22
CA ASP A 9 -13.09 -7.86 -1.33
C ASP A 9 -11.66 -7.59 -0.82
N ALA A 10 -10.99 -8.58 -0.23
CA ALA A 10 -9.69 -8.38 0.39
C ALA A 10 -8.80 -9.63 0.44
N ILE A 11 -7.50 -9.46 0.25
CA ILE A 11 -6.48 -10.48 0.49
C ILE A 11 -5.37 -9.87 1.33
N LEU A 12 -4.93 -10.61 2.36
CA LEU A 12 -3.72 -10.31 3.13
C LEU A 12 -2.75 -11.48 3.03
N GLU A 13 -1.54 -11.18 2.57
CA GLU A 13 -0.42 -12.11 2.55
C GLU A 13 0.78 -11.52 3.29
N PHE A 14 1.64 -12.38 3.82
CA PHE A 14 2.88 -11.98 4.45
C PHE A 14 4.06 -12.72 3.85
N ASP A 15 5.09 -11.97 3.51
CA ASP A 15 6.38 -12.49 3.12
C ASP A 15 7.35 -12.31 4.29
N GLU A 16 7.60 -13.41 5.01
CA GLU A 16 8.46 -13.44 6.20
C GLU A 16 9.91 -13.09 5.86
N GLU A 17 10.40 -13.49 4.68
CA GLU A 17 11.79 -13.22 4.26
C GLU A 17 12.01 -11.74 3.96
N LYS A 18 11.01 -11.10 3.35
CA LYS A 18 11.04 -9.68 2.98
C LYS A 18 10.38 -8.77 4.01
N THR A 19 9.91 -9.33 5.12
CA THR A 19 9.09 -8.65 6.15
C THR A 19 8.00 -7.76 5.54
N THR A 20 7.33 -8.22 4.49
CA THR A 20 6.39 -7.41 3.70
C THR A 20 4.97 -7.95 3.81
N LEU A 21 4.04 -7.07 4.18
CA LEU A 21 2.60 -7.29 4.08
C LEU A 21 2.13 -6.95 2.66
N TYR A 22 1.47 -7.88 2.00
CA TYR A 22 0.81 -7.67 0.73
C TYR A 22 -0.69 -7.59 0.98
N ILE A 23 -1.26 -6.41 0.76
CA ILE A 23 -2.67 -6.12 0.98
C ILE A 23 -3.29 -5.84 -0.38
N THR A 24 -4.21 -6.69 -0.81
CA THR A 24 -4.98 -6.48 -2.04
C THR A 24 -6.41 -6.11 -1.69
N TRP A 25 -6.88 -4.99 -2.22
CA TRP A 25 -8.26 -4.53 -2.10
C TRP A 25 -9.00 -4.68 -3.43
N LYS A 26 -10.26 -5.14 -3.40
CA LYS A 26 -11.07 -5.41 -4.60
C LYS A 26 -12.51 -4.92 -4.42
N GLY A 27 -13.07 -4.32 -5.47
CA GLY A 27 -14.44 -3.83 -5.49
C GLY A 27 -14.70 -2.78 -4.40
N GLU A 28 -15.89 -2.83 -3.84
CA GLU A 28 -16.25 -2.12 -2.60
C GLU A 28 -15.77 -2.93 -1.39
N VAL A 29 -14.84 -2.36 -0.61
CA VAL A 29 -14.26 -3.03 0.56
C VAL A 29 -15.08 -2.74 1.80
N SER A 30 -15.50 -3.82 2.46
CA SER A 30 -16.32 -3.78 3.67
C SER A 30 -15.54 -3.40 4.93
N GLU A 31 -16.24 -2.87 5.93
CA GLU A 31 -15.69 -2.63 7.27
C GLU A 31 -15.10 -3.93 7.85
N THR A 32 -15.81 -5.05 7.70
CA THR A 32 -15.38 -6.34 8.27
C THR A 32 -14.02 -6.76 7.70
N SER A 33 -13.83 -6.62 6.39
CA SER A 33 -12.57 -6.96 5.72
C SER A 33 -11.44 -6.03 6.13
N VAL A 34 -11.69 -4.72 6.24
CA VAL A 34 -10.69 -3.76 6.74
C VAL A 34 -10.27 -4.10 8.17
N ILE A 35 -11.22 -4.30 9.09
CA ILE A 35 -10.94 -4.66 10.47
C ILE A 35 -10.09 -5.93 10.51
N LYS A 36 -10.48 -6.95 9.76
CA LYS A 36 -9.81 -8.25 9.78
C LYS A 36 -8.39 -8.19 9.24
N VAL A 37 -8.20 -7.58 8.06
CA VAL A 37 -6.89 -7.41 7.42
C VAL A 37 -5.97 -6.62 8.33
N LEU A 38 -6.38 -5.42 8.77
CA LEU A 38 -5.52 -4.55 9.55
C LEU A 38 -5.22 -5.09 10.95
N SER A 39 -6.17 -5.78 11.58
CA SER A 39 -5.91 -6.46 12.87
C SER A 39 -4.94 -7.63 12.73
N LEU A 40 -5.00 -8.37 11.63
CA LEU A 40 -4.06 -9.48 11.36
C LEU A 40 -2.68 -8.97 10.97
N ALA A 41 -2.60 -7.91 10.17
CA ALA A 41 -1.36 -7.20 9.88
C ALA A 41 -0.69 -6.70 11.16
N ALA A 42 -1.48 -6.12 12.09
CA ALA A 42 -0.96 -5.66 13.38
C ALA A 42 -0.44 -6.80 14.26
N LYS A 43 -1.01 -8.00 14.14
CA LYS A 43 -0.47 -9.19 14.81
C LYS A 43 0.83 -9.67 14.16
N ALA A 44 0.95 -9.59 12.83
CA ALA A 44 2.14 -10.00 12.11
C ALA A 44 3.37 -9.14 12.46
N SER A 45 3.20 -7.84 12.75
CA SER A 45 4.31 -6.96 13.14
C SER A 45 4.95 -7.29 14.49
N TYR A 46 4.37 -8.17 15.31
CA TYR A 46 5.03 -8.66 16.51
C TYR A 46 6.10 -9.72 16.23
N LEU A 47 6.15 -10.24 15.00
CA LEU A 47 7.11 -11.26 14.58
C LEU A 47 8.40 -10.68 13.99
N THR A 48 8.43 -9.36 13.73
CA THR A 48 9.54 -8.68 13.06
C THR A 48 9.85 -7.34 13.73
N ASP A 49 11.10 -6.88 13.59
CA ASP A 49 11.52 -5.57 14.09
C ASP A 49 11.15 -4.43 13.13
N THR A 50 11.02 -4.75 11.85
CA THR A 50 10.65 -3.81 10.78
C THR A 50 9.66 -4.49 9.84
N ILE A 51 8.77 -3.70 9.25
CA ILE A 51 7.77 -4.20 8.31
C ILE A 51 7.52 -3.22 7.16
N HIS A 52 7.19 -3.78 6.00
CA HIS A 52 6.88 -3.03 4.78
C HIS A 52 5.48 -3.37 4.29
N TRP A 53 4.84 -2.45 3.59
CA TRP A 53 3.48 -2.65 3.07
C TRP A 53 3.48 -2.48 1.56
N LEU A 54 2.93 -3.44 0.84
CA LEU A 54 2.50 -3.30 -0.54
C LEU A 54 0.98 -3.31 -0.58
N ILE A 55 0.38 -2.19 -0.98
CA ILE A 55 -1.06 -2.02 -1.12
C ILE A 55 -1.40 -2.09 -2.60
N ASP A 56 -2.00 -3.19 -3.04
CA ASP A 56 -2.55 -3.34 -4.37
C ASP A 56 -4.03 -2.94 -4.36
N ARG A 57 -4.32 -1.81 -5.01
CA ARG A 57 -5.66 -1.23 -5.13
C ARG A 57 -6.11 -1.08 -6.58
N ARG A 58 -5.49 -1.80 -7.52
CA ARG A 58 -5.86 -1.75 -8.95
C ARG A 58 -7.35 -2.00 -9.14
N GLN A 59 -7.88 -3.00 -8.42
CA GLN A 59 -9.27 -3.42 -8.46
C GLN A 59 -10.15 -2.76 -7.39
N LEU A 60 -9.63 -1.81 -6.62
CA LEU A 60 -10.40 -1.11 -5.60
C LEU A 60 -11.36 -0.11 -6.27
N GLU A 61 -12.64 -0.17 -5.91
CA GLU A 61 -13.66 0.78 -6.37
C GLU A 61 -14.00 1.81 -5.28
N SER A 62 -14.14 1.37 -4.04
CA SER A 62 -14.48 2.20 -2.87
C SER A 62 -14.23 1.47 -1.55
N TYR A 63 -14.39 2.20 -0.45
CA TYR A 63 -14.53 1.63 0.90
C TYR A 63 -15.92 1.97 1.45
N GLU A 64 -16.50 1.08 2.25
CA GLU A 64 -17.61 1.44 3.13
C GLU A 64 -17.23 2.61 4.05
N ALA A 65 -18.21 3.42 4.47
CA ALA A 65 -17.93 4.60 5.28
C ALA A 65 -17.41 4.22 6.67
N GLU A 66 -18.00 3.19 7.24
CA GLU A 66 -17.73 2.60 8.54
C GLU A 66 -16.28 2.10 8.60
N ALA A 67 -15.77 1.52 7.50
CA ALA A 67 -14.37 1.11 7.37
C ALA A 67 -13.41 2.28 7.61
N ARG A 68 -13.66 3.44 6.98
CA ARG A 68 -12.82 4.65 7.14
C ARG A 68 -12.90 5.22 8.54
N ILE A 69 -14.11 5.22 9.13
CA ILE A 69 -14.35 5.69 10.49
C ILE A 69 -13.57 4.83 11.50
N TRP A 70 -13.62 3.50 11.35
CA TRP A 70 -12.90 2.58 12.22
C TRP A 70 -11.38 2.73 12.10
N VAL A 71 -10.85 2.89 10.88
CA VAL A 71 -9.40 3.12 10.70
C VAL A 71 -8.95 4.36 11.47
N LYS A 72 -9.70 5.46 11.34
CA LYS A 72 -9.38 6.72 12.00
C LYS A 72 -9.47 6.64 13.53
N ASN A 73 -10.53 6.01 14.06
CA ASN A 73 -10.85 6.10 15.49
C ASN A 73 -10.26 4.96 16.33
N ASP A 74 -10.02 3.79 15.73
CA ASP A 74 -9.66 2.58 16.46
C ASP A 74 -8.36 1.96 15.98
N PHE A 75 -8.13 1.91 14.66
CA PHE A 75 -6.88 1.34 14.16
C PHE A 75 -5.69 2.20 14.52
N ILE A 76 -5.69 3.47 14.12
CA ILE A 76 -4.54 4.36 14.29
C ILE A 76 -4.12 4.49 15.76
N ASP A 77 -5.08 4.75 16.65
CA ASP A 77 -4.78 5.08 18.04
C ASP A 77 -4.60 3.85 18.95
N LYS A 78 -5.11 2.67 18.55
CA LYS A 78 -5.15 1.48 19.42
C LYS A 78 -4.53 0.26 18.76
N VAL A 79 -5.16 -0.27 17.73
CA VAL A 79 -4.83 -1.60 17.18
C VAL A 79 -3.51 -1.58 16.39
N GLY A 80 -3.34 -0.56 15.56
CA GLY A 80 -2.26 -0.44 14.59
C GLY A 80 -1.00 0.24 15.11
N LYS A 81 -1.00 0.77 16.34
CA LYS A 81 0.10 1.61 16.84
C LYS A 81 1.48 0.97 16.69
N GLU A 82 1.64 -0.26 17.15
CA GLU A 82 2.91 -1.01 17.04
C GLU A 82 3.32 -1.22 15.58
N LEU A 83 2.37 -1.65 14.74
CA LEU A 83 2.59 -1.88 13.31
C LEU A 83 3.04 -0.59 12.61
N ILE A 84 2.40 0.54 12.89
CA ILE A 84 2.74 1.83 12.31
C ILE A 84 4.16 2.26 12.72
N GLN A 85 4.53 2.09 13.99
CA GLN A 85 5.87 2.45 14.47
C GLN A 85 6.98 1.58 13.86
N LYS A 86 6.69 0.31 13.57
CA LYS A 86 7.60 -0.63 12.90
C LYS A 86 7.63 -0.50 11.38
N THR A 87 6.69 0.25 10.80
CA THR A 87 6.60 0.41 9.36
C THR A 87 7.71 1.32 8.87
N ASP A 88 8.52 0.84 7.92
CA ASP A 88 9.57 1.64 7.26
C ASP A 88 9.08 2.20 5.91
N LYS A 89 8.37 1.38 5.13
CA LYS A 89 7.92 1.77 3.78
C LYS A 89 6.50 1.30 3.48
N ILE A 90 5.78 2.15 2.76
CA ILE A 90 4.49 1.83 2.14
C ILE A 90 4.60 2.08 0.64
N ALA A 91 4.34 1.05 -0.16
CA ALA A 91 4.18 1.15 -1.59
C ALA A 91 2.71 0.94 -1.95
N ALA A 92 2.11 1.85 -2.70
CA ALA A 92 0.74 1.69 -3.19
C ALA A 92 0.73 1.59 -4.72
N VAL A 93 0.15 0.51 -5.25
CA VAL A 93 -0.09 0.40 -6.70
C VAL A 93 -1.30 1.27 -7.04
N MET A 94 -1.30 2.01 -8.15
CA MET A 94 -2.42 2.89 -8.48
C MET A 94 -3.73 2.13 -8.69
N SER A 95 -4.84 2.78 -8.37
CA SER A 95 -6.19 2.25 -8.60
C SER A 95 -6.70 2.70 -9.97
N ASP A 96 -7.52 1.87 -10.61
CA ASP A 96 -8.25 2.29 -11.80
C ASP A 96 -9.35 3.33 -11.48
N SER A 97 -9.77 3.41 -10.21
CA SER A 97 -10.73 4.40 -9.70
C SER A 97 -10.01 5.57 -9.04
N ALA A 98 -10.11 6.76 -9.65
CA ALA A 98 -9.53 7.99 -9.11
C ALA A 98 -10.06 8.32 -7.70
N MET A 99 -11.34 8.07 -7.43
CA MET A 99 -11.94 8.30 -6.11
C MET A 99 -11.40 7.31 -5.07
N ALA A 100 -11.24 6.04 -5.46
CA ALA A 100 -10.69 5.04 -4.58
C ALA A 100 -9.22 5.34 -4.26
N GLN A 101 -8.44 5.79 -5.23
CA GLN A 101 -7.08 6.27 -5.03
C GLN A 101 -7.03 7.42 -4.01
N VAL A 102 -7.87 8.45 -4.17
CA VAL A 102 -7.92 9.58 -3.22
C VAL A 102 -8.26 9.09 -1.80
N SER A 103 -9.31 8.29 -1.64
CA SER A 103 -9.70 7.79 -0.32
C SER A 103 -8.63 6.90 0.33
N SER A 104 -7.97 6.06 -0.47
CA SER A 104 -6.85 5.23 -0.02
C SER A 104 -5.65 6.09 0.39
N ASN A 105 -5.30 7.12 -0.37
CA ASN A 105 -4.22 8.05 -0.03
C ASN A 105 -4.50 8.79 1.28
N VAL A 106 -5.73 9.26 1.50
CA VAL A 106 -6.10 9.87 2.79
C VAL A 106 -5.87 8.92 3.96
N LEU A 107 -6.20 7.63 3.82
CA LEU A 107 -5.94 6.64 4.88
C LEU A 107 -4.45 6.38 5.09
N ILE A 108 -3.66 6.36 4.02
CA ILE A 108 -2.19 6.21 4.10
C ILE A 108 -1.57 7.45 4.75
N ASP A 109 -2.00 8.65 4.37
CA ASP A 109 -1.51 9.90 4.93
C ASP A 109 -1.77 9.94 6.45
N LEU A 110 -2.95 9.52 6.89
CA LEU A 110 -3.26 9.39 8.32
C LEU A 110 -2.33 8.42 9.05
N ILE A 111 -1.84 7.36 8.39
CA ILE A 111 -0.84 6.45 8.96
C ILE A 111 0.54 7.11 9.02
N VAL A 112 0.96 7.77 7.93
CA VAL A 112 2.26 8.47 7.83
C VAL A 112 2.34 9.63 8.83
N GLU A 113 1.24 10.33 9.10
CA GLU A 113 1.17 11.38 10.14
C GLU A 113 1.57 10.87 11.53
N GLN A 114 1.32 9.60 11.83
CA GLN A 114 1.66 8.98 13.13
C GLN A 114 3.11 8.48 13.20
N ASN A 115 3.74 8.25 12.06
CA ASN A 115 5.15 7.93 11.96
C ASN A 115 5.74 8.59 10.70
N PRO A 116 6.23 9.84 10.82
CA PRO A 116 6.76 10.60 9.68
C PRO A 116 8.02 10.00 9.03
N ASN A 117 8.62 8.97 9.64
CA ASN A 117 9.75 8.27 9.05
C ASN A 117 9.33 7.26 7.98
N ILE A 118 8.03 6.94 7.87
CA ILE A 118 7.52 6.04 6.83
C ILE A 118 7.76 6.69 5.46
N ALA A 119 8.55 6.03 4.62
CA ALA A 119 8.64 6.41 3.22
C ALA A 119 7.41 5.88 2.46
N PHE A 120 6.69 6.77 1.79
CA PHE A 120 5.54 6.43 0.96
C PHE A 120 5.82 6.70 -0.53
N LYS A 121 5.43 5.77 -1.40
CA LYS A 121 5.52 5.94 -2.85
C LYS A 121 4.42 5.20 -3.60
N GLU A 122 3.89 5.82 -4.65
CA GLU A 122 2.93 5.21 -5.57
C GLU A 122 3.62 4.61 -6.81
N PHE A 123 3.02 3.55 -7.37
CA PHE A 123 3.54 2.82 -8.52
C PHE A 123 2.43 2.39 -9.47
N ASP A 124 2.74 2.26 -10.77
CA ASP A 124 1.78 1.75 -11.76
C ASP A 124 1.63 0.22 -11.70
N MET A 125 2.64 -0.49 -11.17
CA MET A 125 2.72 -1.95 -11.22
C MET A 125 3.27 -2.52 -9.90
N VAL A 126 2.84 -3.76 -9.59
CA VAL A 126 3.23 -4.48 -8.36
C VAL A 126 4.74 -4.78 -8.31
N LEU A 127 5.35 -5.18 -9.42
CA LEU A 127 6.76 -5.61 -9.42
C LEU A 127 7.73 -4.46 -9.06
N PRO A 128 7.65 -3.26 -9.70
CA PRO A 128 8.45 -2.11 -9.26
C PRO A 128 8.21 -1.70 -7.81
N ALA A 129 6.96 -1.78 -7.33
CA ALA A 129 6.62 -1.50 -5.94
C ALA A 129 7.34 -2.47 -4.99
N SER A 130 7.24 -3.77 -5.26
CA SER A 130 7.90 -4.82 -4.47
C SER A 130 9.43 -4.64 -4.45
N ASN A 131 10.05 -4.37 -5.60
CA ASN A 131 11.49 -4.14 -5.72
C ASN A 131 11.95 -2.95 -4.86
N TRP A 132 11.18 -1.84 -4.88
CA TRP A 132 11.51 -0.65 -4.09
C TRP A 132 11.41 -0.89 -2.57
N LEU A 133 10.41 -1.66 -2.10
CA LEU A 133 10.27 -2.00 -0.69
C LEU A 133 11.53 -2.70 -0.16
N ILE A 134 12.00 -3.72 -0.88
CA ILE A 134 13.17 -4.52 -0.49
C ILE A 134 14.52 -3.91 -0.88
N GLY A 135 14.55 -2.71 -1.47
CA GLY A 135 15.78 -2.04 -1.88
C GLY A 135 16.50 -2.71 -3.06
N SER A 136 15.78 -3.51 -3.85
CA SER A 136 16.30 -4.07 -5.11
C SER A 136 16.26 -2.99 -6.18
N VAL A 137 17.42 -2.45 -6.53
CA VAL A 137 17.57 -1.44 -7.57
C VAL A 137 17.50 -2.13 -8.94
N GLU A 138 16.36 -2.06 -9.61
CA GLU A 138 16.35 -2.11 -11.07
C GLU A 138 16.34 -0.67 -11.58
N GLU A 139 17.53 -0.17 -11.94
CA GLU A 139 17.68 1.04 -12.75
C GLU A 139 16.97 0.81 -14.08
N THR A 140 15.70 1.22 -14.17
CA THR A 140 15.05 1.39 -15.45
C THR A 140 15.71 2.59 -16.13
N LYS A 141 16.69 2.31 -17.00
CA LYS A 141 17.27 3.31 -17.89
C LYS A 141 16.14 3.92 -18.71
N GLU A 142 15.73 5.13 -18.35
CA GLU A 142 14.89 5.95 -19.21
C GLU A 142 15.60 6.13 -20.55
N GLU A 143 15.05 5.60 -21.63
CA GLU A 143 15.53 5.93 -22.97
C GLU A 143 15.32 7.43 -23.22
N PRO A 144 16.35 8.17 -23.64
CA PRO A 144 16.20 9.60 -23.88
C PRO A 144 15.23 9.82 -25.04
N LYS A 145 14.13 10.51 -24.77
CA LYS A 145 13.18 11.00 -25.78
C LYS A 145 13.94 11.73 -26.88
N LYS A 146 14.03 11.12 -28.07
CA LYS A 146 14.58 11.76 -29.28
C LYS A 146 13.86 13.09 -29.52
N LYS A 147 14.56 14.21 -29.30
CA LYS A 147 14.13 15.52 -29.79
C LYS A 147 13.96 15.43 -31.30
N LYS A 148 12.72 15.49 -31.80
CA LYS A 148 12.45 15.70 -33.23
C LYS A 148 12.96 17.09 -33.59
N GLY A 149 14.10 17.14 -34.28
CA GLY A 149 14.62 18.36 -34.87
C GLY A 149 13.66 18.87 -35.95
N PHE A 150 13.06 20.03 -35.71
CA PHE A 150 12.40 20.82 -36.73
C PHE A 150 13.50 21.50 -37.55
N PHE A 151 13.77 20.99 -38.75
CA PHE A 151 14.54 21.72 -39.75
C PHE A 151 13.70 22.88 -40.27
N SER A 152 14.16 24.11 -40.09
CA SER A 152 13.65 25.25 -40.87
C SER A 152 14.10 25.06 -42.32
N ARG A 153 13.16 25.16 -43.25
CA ARG A 153 13.48 25.34 -44.68
C ARG A 153 13.57 26.84 -44.95
N LYS A 154 14.52 27.13 -45.83
CA LYS A 154 14.96 28.43 -46.38
C LYS A 154 13.84 29.39 -46.72
#